data_AF-A0A7W9V1I6-F1
#
_entry.id   AF-A0A7W9V1I6-F1
#
_cell.length_a   1.000
_cell.length_b   1.000
_cell.length_c   1.000
_cell.angle_alpha   90.00
_cell.angle_beta   90.00
_cell.angle_gamma   90.00
#
_symmetry.space_group_name_H-M   'P 1'
#
loop_
_entity.id
_entity.type
_entity.pdbx_description
1 polymer ?
#
loop_
_entity_poly.entity_id
_entity_poly.type
_entity_poly.pdbx_seq_one_letter_code
_entity_poly.pdbx_strand_id
1 'polypeptide(L)'
;MTRTDVTTRGSAAAAPAQPGVLTTKAWLRPPSAAPGVLRVRPLTGEATASYTQRLANAYRLALPQLLDGIGITLHRHGTLPAAELHLNHNAAQHLAGLTRIPLPHLTRALSHLALRGDAHHTEAAARWKRLEAEQQPVRACTLCTRHRSRSATDTTWAYRPPHRLMCPRHHQTAPDPRLTTTIHTWAAPELAAAHHAHQRLLRHPRTTTTWTTARAITTRWHDHQHHLTHRWHTRLHQLCATNPQQRLPHAPRTRPGDLPGNRHPRRPSEPATPRHRQNPQPHRPPTRAPTPAPQRQRSPPRLPHPPTKMNPQAHREHSRL
;
A
#
# COMPACT_ATOMS: atom_id res chain seq x y z
N MET A 1 -35.73 70.59 52.47
CA MET A 1 -36.61 69.61 51.80
C MET A 1 -35.79 68.41 51.37
N THR A 2 -36.30 67.20 51.65
CA THR A 2 -35.96 65.87 51.07
C THR A 2 -34.54 65.27 51.21
N ARG A 3 -34.34 64.54 52.32
CA ARG A 3 -34.09 63.07 52.45
C ARG A 3 -33.66 62.28 51.19
N THR A 4 -32.53 61.56 51.25
CA THR A 4 -32.45 60.07 51.32
C THR A 4 -31.01 59.54 51.38
N ASP A 5 -30.80 58.58 52.30
CA ASP A 5 -29.69 57.61 52.37
C ASP A 5 -29.66 56.68 51.14
N VAL A 6 -28.50 56.04 50.88
CA VAL A 6 -28.35 54.58 50.66
C VAL A 6 -26.85 54.20 50.48
N THR A 7 -26.32 53.56 51.52
CA THR A 7 -25.56 52.29 51.60
C THR A 7 -24.46 51.93 50.55
N THR A 8 -23.21 51.95 51.06
CA THR A 8 -22.07 51.00 50.90
C THR A 8 -22.13 49.84 49.90
N ARG A 9 -21.05 49.68 49.10
CA ARG A 9 -20.33 48.39 48.94
C ARG A 9 -18.92 48.58 48.38
N GLY A 10 -17.92 48.00 49.05
CA GLY A 10 -16.51 48.06 48.68
C GLY A 10 -16.15 47.21 47.46
N SER A 11 -15.26 47.75 46.62
CA SER A 11 -14.57 47.00 45.56
C SER A 11 -13.33 46.31 46.15
N ALA A 12 -13.42 45.00 46.32
CA ALA A 12 -12.27 44.14 46.57
C ALA A 12 -11.56 43.83 45.25
N ALA A 13 -10.23 43.94 45.29
CA ALA A 13 -9.30 43.73 44.19
C ALA A 13 -9.42 42.33 43.58
N ALA A 14 -9.45 42.27 42.25
CA ALA A 14 -9.38 41.03 41.48
C ALA A 14 -7.97 40.42 41.60
N ALA A 15 -7.89 39.27 42.26
CA ALA A 15 -6.69 38.42 42.28
C ALA A 15 -6.51 37.70 40.91
N PRO A 16 -5.27 37.53 40.43
CA PRO A 16 -5.00 36.85 39.16
C PRO A 16 -5.28 35.34 39.27
N ALA A 17 -5.91 34.80 38.23
CA ALA A 17 -6.21 33.38 38.09
C ALA A 17 -4.94 32.53 38.02
N GLN A 18 -4.83 31.57 38.93
CA GLN A 18 -3.81 30.53 38.93
C GLN A 18 -3.98 29.59 37.73
N PRO A 19 -2.89 29.08 37.11
CA PRO A 19 -2.96 28.07 36.06
C PRO A 19 -3.39 26.72 36.66
N GLY A 20 -4.52 26.20 36.20
CA GLY A 20 -5.02 24.89 36.62
C GLY A 20 -4.11 23.75 36.15
N VAL A 21 -3.58 23.01 37.12
CA VAL A 21 -2.91 21.72 36.91
C VAL A 21 -3.91 20.74 36.29
N LEU A 22 -3.74 20.44 35.00
CA LEU A 22 -4.51 19.42 34.30
C LEU A 22 -4.10 18.04 34.81
N THR A 23 -4.97 17.45 35.62
CA THR A 23 -4.81 16.09 36.12
C THR A 23 -5.09 15.07 35.02
N THR A 24 -4.23 14.05 34.94
CA THR A 24 -4.15 12.97 33.94
C THR A 24 -5.40 12.08 33.80
N LYS A 25 -6.48 12.34 34.53
CA LYS A 25 -7.73 11.53 34.52
C LYS A 25 -8.84 12.05 33.62
N ALA A 26 -8.72 13.26 33.04
CA ALA A 26 -9.80 13.89 32.27
C ALA A 26 -10.10 13.24 30.89
N TRP A 27 -9.22 12.35 30.39
CA TRP A 27 -9.36 11.72 29.07
C TRP A 27 -10.07 10.36 29.07
N LEU A 28 -10.44 9.83 30.22
CA LEU A 28 -11.12 8.52 30.34
C LEU A 28 -12.59 8.53 29.92
N ARG A 29 -13.13 9.69 29.52
CA ARG A 29 -14.45 9.80 28.90
C ARG A 29 -14.23 9.89 27.39
N PRO A 30 -14.79 8.98 26.55
CA PRO A 30 -14.71 9.14 25.11
C PRO A 30 -15.30 10.51 24.77
N PRO A 31 -14.53 11.45 24.18
CA PRO A 31 -15.03 12.78 23.94
C PRO A 31 -16.26 12.68 23.03
N SER A 32 -17.36 13.31 23.45
CA SER A 32 -18.53 13.54 22.59
C SER A 32 -18.06 14.16 21.27
N ALA A 33 -18.78 13.90 20.17
CA ALA A 33 -18.40 14.28 18.81
C ALA A 33 -18.12 15.78 18.64
N ALA A 34 -16.91 16.19 18.99
CA ALA A 34 -16.38 17.49 18.65
C ALA A 34 -16.13 17.54 17.14
N PRO A 35 -16.56 18.61 16.45
CA PRO A 35 -16.05 18.96 15.14
C PRO A 35 -14.51 19.07 15.24
N GLY A 36 -13.76 18.16 14.63
CA GLY A 36 -12.28 18.19 14.70
C GLY A 36 -11.56 16.84 14.63
N VAL A 37 -12.24 15.71 14.84
CA VAL A 37 -11.61 14.38 14.69
C VAL A 37 -11.32 14.11 13.22
N LEU A 38 -10.05 14.28 12.83
CA LEU A 38 -9.56 13.93 11.49
C LEU A 38 -9.66 12.42 11.31
N ARG A 39 -10.65 11.99 10.52
CA ARG A 39 -10.88 10.57 10.23
C ARG A 39 -9.88 10.06 9.20
N VAL A 40 -8.75 9.56 9.67
CA VAL A 40 -7.84 8.73 8.88
C VAL A 40 -8.41 7.32 8.84
N ARG A 41 -8.69 6.79 7.65
CA ARG A 41 -9.14 5.40 7.50
C ARG A 41 -7.93 4.48 7.26
N PRO A 42 -7.84 3.32 7.95
CA PRO A 42 -6.79 2.36 7.70
C PRO A 42 -6.95 1.75 6.30
N LEU A 43 -5.83 1.40 5.69
CA LEU A 43 -5.79 0.56 4.49
C LEU A 43 -5.91 -0.91 4.89
N THR A 44 -6.43 -1.73 3.97
CA THR A 44 -6.41 -3.17 4.16
C THR A 44 -4.97 -3.69 4.10
N GLY A 45 -4.55 -4.38 5.15
CA GLY A 45 -3.20 -4.90 5.32
C GLY A 45 -2.18 -3.83 5.70
N GLU A 46 -2.60 -2.67 6.22
CA GLU A 46 -1.66 -1.62 6.62
C GLU A 46 -0.79 -2.07 7.80
N ALA A 47 0.47 -1.63 7.80
CA ALA A 47 1.34 -1.74 8.97
C ALA A 47 0.77 -0.91 10.13
N THR A 48 0.78 -1.44 11.35
CA THR A 48 0.23 -0.75 12.52
C THR A 48 0.97 0.57 12.76
N ALA A 49 2.30 0.53 12.70
CA ALA A 49 3.17 1.71 12.76
C ALA A 49 2.85 2.74 11.67
N SER A 50 2.55 2.30 10.45
CA SER A 50 2.20 3.21 9.35
C SER A 50 0.88 3.92 9.61
N TYR A 51 -0.11 3.18 10.09
CA TYR A 51 -1.42 3.74 10.41
C TYR A 51 -1.35 4.72 11.58
N THR A 52 -0.65 4.37 12.67
CA THR A 52 -0.48 5.26 13.83
C THR A 52 0.34 6.50 13.49
N GLN A 53 1.36 6.38 12.64
CA GLN A 53 2.10 7.54 12.14
C GLN A 53 1.21 8.48 11.32
N ARG A 54 0.37 7.95 10.43
CA ARG A 54 -0.60 8.76 9.67
C ARG A 54 -1.62 9.45 10.58
N LEU A 55 -2.05 8.78 11.65
CA LEU A 55 -2.88 9.41 12.67
C LEU A 55 -2.13 10.56 13.35
N ALA A 56 -0.89 10.33 13.79
CA ALA A 56 -0.07 11.34 14.45
C ALA A 56 0.11 12.57 13.55
N ASN A 57 0.46 12.34 12.28
CA ASN A 57 0.59 13.39 11.27
C ASN A 57 -0.72 14.14 11.04
N ALA A 58 -1.86 13.44 10.97
CA ALA A 58 -3.17 14.07 10.84
C ALA A 58 -3.46 15.00 12.03
N TYR A 59 -3.17 14.57 13.25
CA TYR A 59 -3.29 15.39 14.46
C TYR A 59 -2.15 16.40 14.65
N ARG A 60 -1.16 16.46 13.73
CA ARG A 60 0.05 17.29 13.83
C ARG A 60 0.87 17.04 15.10
N LEU A 61 0.92 15.79 15.53
CA LEU A 61 1.68 15.32 16.69
C LEU A 61 2.83 14.41 16.25
N ALA A 62 3.89 14.36 17.05
CA ALA A 62 4.85 13.26 16.95
C ALA A 62 4.19 11.95 17.42
N LEU A 63 4.60 10.80 16.88
CA LEU A 63 4.05 9.51 17.27
C LEU A 63 4.10 9.25 18.80
N PRO A 64 5.20 9.54 19.51
CA PRO A 64 5.23 9.39 20.97
C PRO A 64 4.19 10.28 21.68
N GLN A 65 3.99 11.52 21.21
CA GLN A 65 3.00 12.45 21.78
C GLN A 65 1.57 11.97 21.56
N LEU A 66 1.26 11.43 20.38
CA LEU A 66 -0.06 10.85 20.11
C LEU A 66 -0.33 9.68 21.06
N LEU A 67 0.63 8.76 21.20
CA LEU A 67 0.48 7.56 22.02
C LEU A 67 0.34 7.92 23.50
N ASP A 68 1.17 8.83 24.01
CA ASP A 68 1.09 9.35 25.36
C ASP A 68 -0.27 10.03 25.63
N GLY A 69 -0.74 10.85 24.68
CA GLY A 69 -2.05 11.53 24.78
C GLY A 69 -3.25 10.58 24.81
N ILE A 70 -3.11 9.33 24.37
CA ILE A 70 -4.14 8.29 24.51
C ILE A 70 -3.79 7.25 25.58
N GLY A 71 -2.86 7.57 26.47
CA GLY A 71 -2.46 6.72 27.60
C GLY A 71 -1.83 5.40 27.18
N ILE A 72 -1.02 5.41 26.10
CA ILE A 72 -0.26 4.25 25.64
C ILE A 72 1.23 4.49 25.86
N THR A 73 1.83 3.71 26.74
CA THR A 73 3.27 3.77 27.02
C THR A 73 4.05 3.16 25.86
N LEU A 74 4.96 3.94 25.26
CA LEU A 74 5.79 3.51 24.13
C LEU A 74 7.15 2.98 24.61
N HIS A 75 7.45 1.73 24.28
CA HIS A 75 8.73 1.10 24.57
C HIS A 75 9.60 0.95 23.32
N ARG A 76 10.90 1.19 23.51
CA ARG A 76 11.95 1.14 22.47
C ARG A 76 11.72 2.18 21.37
N HIS A 77 12.64 2.20 20.41
CA HIS A 77 12.52 3.02 19.21
C HIS A 77 12.58 2.14 17.97
N GLY A 78 11.95 2.60 16.90
CA GLY A 78 11.90 1.90 15.63
C GLY A 78 11.43 2.84 14.53
N THR A 79 11.75 2.47 13.31
CA THR A 79 11.44 3.25 12.11
C THR A 79 10.93 2.33 11.02
N LEU A 80 9.87 2.75 10.33
CA LEU A 80 9.40 2.08 9.13
C LEU A 80 10.43 2.16 8.00
N PRO A 81 10.53 1.14 7.13
CA PRO A 81 9.83 -0.14 7.19
C PRO A 81 10.56 -1.20 8.03
N ALA A 82 11.71 -0.89 8.63
CA ALA A 82 12.56 -1.84 9.35
C ALA A 82 12.01 -2.29 10.73
N ALA A 83 10.97 -1.64 11.23
CA ALA A 83 10.32 -2.00 12.48
C ALA A 83 8.79 -1.85 12.40
N GLU A 84 8.09 -2.70 13.15
CA GLU A 84 6.65 -2.67 13.34
C GLU A 84 6.29 -2.26 14.77
N LEU A 85 5.16 -1.59 14.93
CA LEU A 85 4.62 -1.19 16.22
C LEU A 85 3.61 -2.22 16.70
N HIS A 86 3.96 -2.95 17.76
CA HIS A 86 3.10 -3.94 18.37
C HIS A 86 2.34 -3.32 19.54
N LEU A 87 1.01 -3.36 19.49
CA LEU A 87 0.11 -2.90 20.54
C LEU A 87 -0.39 -4.10 21.36
N ASN A 88 -0.47 -3.95 22.68
CA ASN A 88 -1.23 -4.91 23.49
C ASN A 88 -2.75 -4.66 23.37
N HIS A 89 -3.57 -5.51 24.01
CA HIS A 89 -5.03 -5.43 23.91
C HIS A 89 -5.57 -4.05 24.35
N ASN A 90 -5.13 -3.54 25.50
CA ASN A 90 -5.61 -2.26 26.03
C ASN A 90 -5.17 -1.08 25.13
N ALA A 91 -3.95 -1.09 24.62
CA ALA A 91 -3.49 -0.10 23.65
C ALA A 91 -4.29 -0.14 22.34
N ALA A 92 -4.67 -1.33 21.87
CA ALA A 92 -5.54 -1.47 20.71
C ALA A 92 -6.96 -0.93 20.98
N GLN A 93 -7.50 -1.12 22.19
CA GLN A 93 -8.78 -0.52 22.61
C GLN A 93 -8.71 1.01 22.67
N HIS A 94 -7.64 1.58 23.24
CA HIS A 94 -7.44 3.03 23.28
C HIS A 94 -7.37 3.62 21.87
N LEU A 95 -6.64 2.96 20.96
CA LEU A 95 -6.60 3.33 19.55
C LEU A 95 -7.97 3.23 18.86
N ALA A 96 -8.75 2.19 19.16
CA ALA A 96 -10.12 2.05 18.67
C ALA A 96 -11.03 3.20 19.17
N GLY A 97 -10.89 3.59 20.44
CA GLY A 97 -11.58 4.73 21.04
C GLY A 97 -11.23 6.05 20.36
N LEU A 98 -9.94 6.35 20.19
CA LEU A 98 -9.46 7.56 19.50
C LEU A 98 -10.02 7.65 18.06
N THR A 99 -9.93 6.54 17.31
CA THR A 99 -10.28 6.52 15.88
C THR A 99 -11.78 6.37 15.63
N ARG A 100 -12.54 5.95 16.65
CA ARG A 100 -13.95 5.55 16.56
C ARG A 100 -14.17 4.47 15.51
N ILE A 101 -13.18 3.58 15.34
CA ILE A 101 -13.27 2.40 14.48
C ILE A 101 -13.37 1.20 15.41
N PRO A 102 -14.42 0.37 15.30
CA PRO A 102 -14.55 -0.83 16.12
C PRO A 102 -13.28 -1.68 16.05
N LEU A 103 -12.82 -2.19 17.20
CA LEU A 103 -11.61 -3.01 17.27
C LEU A 103 -11.60 -4.16 16.24
N PRO A 104 -12.70 -4.91 16.00
CA PRO A 104 -12.72 -5.94 14.96
C PRO A 104 -12.42 -5.42 13.54
N HIS A 105 -12.78 -4.17 13.24
CA HIS A 105 -12.47 -3.55 11.96
C HIS A 105 -11.01 -3.12 11.88
N LEU A 106 -10.43 -2.64 12.98
CA LEU A 106 -8.99 -2.35 13.06
C LEU A 106 -8.16 -3.62 12.91
N THR A 107 -8.50 -4.69 13.64
CA THR A 107 -7.78 -5.98 13.54
C THR A 107 -7.82 -6.56 12.12
N ARG A 108 -8.94 -6.39 11.40
CA ARG A 108 -9.03 -6.84 10.00
C ARG A 108 -8.22 -5.98 9.03
N ALA A 109 -8.07 -4.69 9.33
CA ALA A 109 -7.34 -3.76 8.47
C ALA A 109 -5.83 -3.80 8.73
N LEU A 110 -5.40 -4.00 9.97
CA LEU A 110 -4.01 -3.89 10.41
C LEU A 110 -3.40 -5.28 10.63
N SER A 111 -2.49 -5.70 9.75
CA SER A 111 -1.99 -7.09 9.66
C SER A 111 -1.33 -7.62 10.93
N HIS A 112 -0.68 -6.75 11.71
CA HIS A 112 -0.01 -7.12 12.96
C HIS A 112 -0.58 -6.40 14.17
N LEU A 113 -1.85 -6.00 14.13
CA LEU A 113 -2.60 -5.71 15.34
C LEU A 113 -2.90 -7.03 16.06
N ALA A 114 -1.83 -7.69 16.49
CA ALA A 114 -1.88 -8.92 17.24
C ALA A 114 -2.31 -8.58 18.66
N LEU A 115 -3.55 -8.95 19.01
CA LEU A 115 -4.01 -8.99 20.38
C LEU A 115 -3.25 -10.13 21.08
N ARG A 116 -2.02 -9.86 21.52
CA ARG A 116 -1.23 -10.83 22.27
C ARG A 116 -1.96 -11.12 23.58
N GLY A 117 -2.29 -12.38 23.82
CA GLY A 117 -3.14 -12.84 24.92
C GLY A 117 -2.57 -12.62 26.33
N ASP A 118 -3.54 -12.41 27.22
CA ASP A 118 -3.71 -12.84 28.62
C ASP A 118 -2.67 -12.52 29.69
N ALA A 119 -1.56 -11.86 29.36
CA ALA A 119 -0.84 -11.19 30.42
C ALA A 119 -1.71 -10.01 30.88
N HIS A 120 -2.20 -10.07 32.13
CA HIS A 120 -2.91 -9.01 32.86
C HIS A 120 -2.07 -7.73 33.05
N HIS A 121 -1.31 -7.31 32.05
CA HIS A 121 -0.78 -5.98 31.96
C HIS A 121 -1.99 -5.05 31.83
N THR A 122 -2.40 -4.50 32.97
CA THR A 122 -3.45 -3.49 33.08
C THR A 122 -3.10 -2.26 32.25
N GLU A 123 -1.82 -1.98 32.08
CA GLU A 123 -1.34 -0.82 31.34
C GLU A 123 -1.39 -1.01 29.82
N ALA A 124 -1.90 0.00 29.11
CA ALA A 124 -1.87 0.06 27.66
C ALA A 124 -0.45 0.38 27.18
N ALA A 125 0.15 -0.53 26.41
CA ALA A 125 1.55 -0.41 25.99
C ALA A 125 1.74 -0.72 24.50
N ALA A 126 2.70 -0.02 23.91
CA ALA A 126 3.18 -0.21 22.55
C ALA A 126 4.67 -0.52 22.58
N ARG A 127 5.15 -1.39 21.69
CA ARG A 127 6.59 -1.67 21.55
C ARG A 127 7.01 -1.79 20.11
N TRP A 128 8.19 -1.29 19.81
CA TRP A 128 8.82 -1.54 18.50
C TRP A 128 9.42 -2.94 18.43
N LYS A 129 9.12 -3.65 17.34
CA LYS A 129 9.75 -4.93 16.97
C LYS A 129 10.50 -4.74 15.65
N ARG A 130 11.80 -5.05 15.62
CA ARG A 130 12.57 -5.08 14.36
C ARG A 130 12.06 -6.21 13.45
N LEU A 131 12.09 -5.95 12.15
CA LEU A 131 11.68 -6.87 11.11
C LEU A 131 12.86 -7.26 10.24
N GLU A 132 12.94 -8.55 9.90
CA GLU A 132 13.82 -9.03 8.84
C GLU A 132 13.36 -8.48 7.49
N ALA A 133 14.29 -8.30 6.54
CA ALA A 133 14.03 -7.66 5.25
C ALA A 133 12.84 -8.28 4.48
N GLU A 134 12.70 -9.61 4.54
CA GLU A 134 11.60 -10.36 3.90
C GLU A 134 10.23 -10.15 4.57
N GLN A 135 10.21 -9.69 5.81
CA GLN A 135 9.01 -9.41 6.60
C GLN A 135 8.64 -7.93 6.57
N GLN A 136 9.44 -7.07 5.94
CA GLN A 136 9.16 -5.64 5.92
C GLN A 136 7.93 -5.32 5.08
N PRO A 137 7.05 -4.41 5.53
CA PRO A 137 5.93 -3.97 4.73
C PRO A 137 6.43 -3.22 3.50
N VAL A 138 5.65 -3.28 2.42
CA VAL A 138 5.95 -2.58 1.16
C VAL A 138 5.16 -1.29 1.05
N ARG A 139 5.64 -0.35 0.23
CA ARG A 139 4.93 0.92 0.00
C ARG A 139 3.55 0.67 -0.59
N ALA A 140 2.52 1.24 0.03
CA ALA A 140 1.17 1.17 -0.47
C ALA A 140 0.97 2.07 -1.70
N CYS A 141 -0.15 1.89 -2.40
CA CYS A 141 -0.50 2.74 -3.52
C CYS A 141 -0.81 4.16 -3.05
N THR A 142 -0.06 5.12 -3.58
CA THR A 142 -0.19 6.55 -3.24
C THR A 142 -1.60 7.10 -3.48
N LEU A 143 -2.29 6.66 -4.54
CA LEU A 143 -3.67 7.08 -4.81
C LEU A 143 -4.67 6.48 -3.80
N CYS A 144 -4.50 5.21 -3.43
CA CYS A 144 -5.30 4.60 -2.36
C CYS A 144 -5.09 5.31 -1.02
N THR A 145 -3.83 5.61 -0.69
CA THR A 145 -3.48 6.39 0.51
C THR A 145 -4.16 7.75 0.47
N ARG A 146 -3.97 8.52 -0.61
CA ARG A 146 -4.53 9.87 -0.74
C ARG A 146 -6.04 9.86 -0.55
N HIS A 147 -6.73 8.90 -1.16
CA HIS A 147 -8.17 8.72 -1.02
C HIS A 147 -8.61 8.39 0.41
N ARG A 148 -7.80 7.65 1.17
CA ARG A 148 -8.12 7.17 2.53
C ARG A 148 -7.61 8.08 3.66
N SER A 149 -6.66 8.96 3.35
CA SER A 149 -6.06 9.94 4.28
C SER A 149 -6.59 11.37 4.09
N ARG A 150 -7.68 11.58 3.33
CA ARG A 150 -8.19 12.93 3.00
C ARG A 150 -7.08 13.85 2.47
N SER A 151 -6.33 13.37 1.48
CA SER A 151 -5.22 14.09 0.81
C SER A 151 -3.88 14.20 1.53
N ALA A 152 -3.66 13.56 2.70
CA ALA A 152 -2.31 13.43 3.21
C ALA A 152 -1.45 12.59 2.25
N THR A 153 -0.31 13.14 1.82
CA THR A 153 0.62 12.58 0.83
C THR A 153 1.65 11.63 1.44
N ASP A 154 1.47 11.23 2.70
CA ASP A 154 2.49 10.48 3.42
C ASP A 154 2.70 9.08 2.86
N THR A 155 3.98 8.67 2.85
CA THR A 155 4.36 7.30 2.50
C THR A 155 3.68 6.34 3.45
N THR A 156 2.87 5.44 2.91
CA THR A 156 2.14 4.44 3.68
C THR A 156 2.74 3.06 3.42
N TRP A 157 2.80 2.21 4.43
CA TRP A 157 3.38 0.88 4.36
C TRP A 157 2.31 -0.18 4.65
N ALA A 158 2.28 -1.23 3.84
CA ALA A 158 1.30 -2.30 3.95
C ALA A 158 1.94 -3.67 3.72
N TYR A 159 1.48 -4.65 4.48
CA TYR A 159 1.76 -6.05 4.26
C TYR A 159 0.92 -6.52 3.08
N ARG A 160 1.60 -6.79 1.99
CA ARG A 160 0.98 -7.41 0.83
C ARG A 160 1.49 -8.83 0.68
N PRO A 161 0.60 -9.78 0.37
CA PRO A 161 1.09 -11.09 -0.01
C PRO A 161 1.97 -10.95 -1.26
N PRO A 162 3.00 -11.80 -1.43
CA PRO A 162 4.01 -11.65 -2.49
C PRO A 162 3.43 -11.54 -3.90
N HIS A 163 2.23 -12.07 -4.12
CA HIS A 163 1.54 -12.05 -5.40
C HIS A 163 0.67 -10.79 -5.65
N ARG A 164 0.63 -9.83 -4.72
CA ARG A 164 -0.14 -8.56 -4.83
C ARG A 164 0.77 -7.32 -4.74
N LEU A 165 1.94 -7.37 -5.37
CA LEU A 165 2.82 -6.21 -5.46
C LEU A 165 2.25 -5.08 -6.34
N MET A 166 1.15 -5.31 -7.07
CA MET A 166 0.46 -4.26 -7.81
C MET A 166 -0.86 -3.88 -7.15
N CYS A 167 -1.18 -2.58 -7.13
CA CYS A 167 -2.51 -2.10 -6.81
C CYS A 167 -3.42 -2.30 -8.03
N PRO A 168 -4.44 -3.17 -7.95
CA PRO A 168 -5.29 -3.47 -9.11
C PRO A 168 -6.21 -2.30 -9.49
N ARG A 169 -6.49 -1.37 -8.57
CA ARG A 169 -7.39 -0.22 -8.84
C ARG A 169 -6.72 0.91 -9.59
N HIS A 170 -5.43 1.11 -9.35
CA HIS A 170 -4.70 2.29 -9.81
C HIS A 170 -3.50 1.93 -10.70
N HIS A 171 -3.31 0.63 -11.00
CA HIS A 171 -2.21 0.14 -11.83
C HIS A 171 -0.86 0.73 -11.39
N GLN A 172 -0.63 0.72 -10.07
CA GLN A 172 0.57 1.21 -9.43
C GLN A 172 1.24 0.02 -8.75
N THR A 173 2.47 -0.31 -9.12
CA THR A 173 3.23 -1.28 -8.31
C THR A 173 3.60 -0.62 -6.99
N ALA A 174 3.42 -1.36 -5.91
CA ALA A 174 4.13 -1.11 -4.67
C ALA A 174 5.61 -1.19 -5.05
N PRO A 175 6.37 -0.08 -4.94
CA PRO A 175 7.80 -0.16 -5.12
C PRO A 175 8.34 -1.26 -4.22
N ASP A 176 9.17 -2.14 -4.78
CA ASP A 176 10.14 -2.92 -3.99
C ASP A 176 10.76 -1.96 -2.96
N PRO A 177 10.94 -2.33 -1.68
CA PRO A 177 11.59 -1.46 -0.70
C PRO A 177 12.96 -0.91 -1.17
N ARG A 178 13.63 -1.57 -2.13
CA ARG A 178 14.86 -1.10 -2.79
C ARG A 178 14.63 -0.08 -3.90
N LEU A 179 13.43 0.01 -4.45
CA LEU A 179 13.03 0.96 -5.48
C LEU A 179 12.27 2.12 -4.81
N THR A 180 12.84 3.32 -4.82
CA THR A 180 12.20 4.49 -4.21
C THR A 180 11.13 5.10 -5.11
N THR A 181 11.16 4.80 -6.41
CA THR A 181 10.25 5.32 -7.42
C THR A 181 9.01 4.45 -7.58
N THR A 182 7.85 5.09 -7.61
CA THR A 182 6.60 4.46 -8.04
C THR A 182 6.70 4.13 -9.53
N ILE A 183 6.49 2.85 -9.87
CA ILE A 183 6.34 2.45 -11.28
C ILE A 183 4.83 2.41 -11.58
N HIS A 184 4.43 3.21 -12.55
CA HIS A 184 3.08 3.19 -13.07
C HIS A 184 2.98 2.16 -14.19
N THR A 185 2.07 1.19 -14.06
CA THR A 185 1.90 0.12 -15.06
C THR A 185 0.81 0.42 -16.07
N TRP A 186 0.30 1.66 -16.15
CA TRP A 186 -0.69 2.04 -17.16
C TRP A 186 -0.13 1.91 -18.58
N ALA A 187 1.20 2.07 -18.75
CA ALA A 187 1.89 1.88 -20.02
C ALA A 187 2.11 0.39 -20.38
N ALA A 188 1.72 -0.55 -19.51
CA ALA A 188 1.87 -1.98 -19.69
C ALA A 188 0.57 -2.73 -19.31
N PRO A 189 -0.49 -2.61 -20.12
CA PRO A 189 -1.80 -3.23 -19.84
C PRO A 189 -1.72 -4.75 -19.66
N GLU A 190 -0.71 -5.41 -20.21
CA GLU A 190 -0.44 -6.84 -20.07
C GLU A 190 -0.20 -7.23 -18.61
N LEU A 191 0.47 -6.37 -17.82
CA LEU A 191 0.70 -6.60 -16.39
C LEU A 191 -0.62 -6.60 -15.60
N ALA A 192 -1.53 -5.70 -15.96
CA ALA A 192 -2.87 -5.66 -15.40
C ALA A 192 -3.67 -6.93 -15.75
N ALA A 193 -3.67 -7.33 -17.02
CA ALA A 193 -4.34 -8.53 -17.49
C ALA A 193 -3.79 -9.80 -16.82
N ALA A 194 -2.46 -9.93 -16.72
CA ALA A 194 -1.79 -11.04 -16.05
C ALA A 194 -2.14 -11.09 -14.56
N HIS A 195 -2.17 -9.94 -13.88
CA HIS A 195 -2.59 -9.87 -12.47
C HIS A 195 -4.05 -10.32 -12.29
N HIS A 196 -4.97 -9.88 -13.16
CA HIS A 196 -6.36 -10.33 -13.10
C HIS A 196 -6.50 -11.82 -13.37
N ALA A 197 -5.78 -12.36 -14.35
CA ALA A 197 -5.75 -13.80 -14.62
C ALA A 197 -5.23 -14.58 -13.40
N HIS A 198 -4.15 -14.10 -12.78
CA HIS A 198 -3.60 -14.68 -11.57
C HIS A 198 -4.61 -14.66 -10.41
N GLN A 199 -5.31 -13.54 -10.17
CA GLN A 199 -6.34 -13.47 -9.12
C GLN A 199 -7.52 -14.41 -9.38
N ARG A 200 -7.91 -14.64 -10.65
CA ARG A 200 -8.93 -15.64 -11.00
C ARG A 200 -8.44 -17.05 -10.68
N LEU A 201 -7.20 -17.36 -11.02
CA LEU A 201 -6.59 -18.64 -10.68
C LEU A 201 -6.55 -18.86 -9.17
N LEU A 202 -6.25 -17.84 -8.37
CA LEU A 202 -6.26 -17.90 -6.90
C LEU A 202 -7.63 -18.19 -6.26
N ARG A 203 -8.72 -17.95 -6.99
CA ARG A 203 -10.08 -18.26 -6.51
C ARG A 203 -10.56 -19.64 -6.98
N HIS A 204 -9.77 -20.33 -7.81
CA HIS A 204 -10.15 -21.60 -8.37
C HIS A 204 -9.97 -22.72 -7.33
N PRO A 205 -10.89 -23.70 -7.22
CA PRO A 205 -10.78 -24.80 -6.25
C PRO A 205 -9.55 -25.69 -6.45
N ARG A 206 -8.94 -25.68 -7.63
CA ARG A 206 -7.67 -26.37 -7.94
C ARG A 206 -6.45 -25.45 -7.89
N THR A 207 -6.49 -24.45 -7.03
CA THR A 207 -5.54 -23.34 -6.96
C THR A 207 -4.09 -23.81 -6.88
N THR A 208 -3.82 -24.74 -5.97
CA THR A 208 -2.47 -25.19 -5.62
C THR A 208 -1.79 -25.88 -6.79
N THR A 209 -2.48 -26.78 -7.49
CA THR A 209 -1.97 -27.48 -8.67
C THR A 209 -1.82 -26.56 -9.88
N THR A 210 -2.81 -25.69 -10.11
CA THR A 210 -2.76 -24.74 -11.25
C THR A 210 -1.65 -23.71 -11.07
N TRP A 211 -1.43 -23.22 -9.85
CA TRP A 211 -0.34 -22.30 -9.52
C TRP A 211 1.04 -22.96 -9.64
N THR A 212 1.21 -24.16 -9.09
CA THR A 212 2.49 -24.89 -9.16
C THR A 212 2.90 -25.15 -10.60
N THR A 213 1.93 -25.55 -11.44
CA THR A 213 2.16 -25.78 -12.87
C THR A 213 2.51 -24.49 -13.60
N ALA A 214 1.75 -23.41 -13.39
CA ALA A 214 2.02 -22.11 -14.00
C ALA A 214 3.40 -21.56 -13.59
N ARG A 215 3.79 -21.72 -12.31
CA ARG A 215 5.10 -21.32 -11.79
C ARG A 215 6.23 -22.14 -12.42
N ALA A 216 6.06 -23.46 -12.58
CA ALA A 216 7.05 -24.30 -13.24
C ALA A 216 7.25 -23.90 -14.71
N ILE A 217 6.16 -23.65 -15.45
CA ILE A 217 6.21 -23.22 -16.85
C ILE A 217 6.91 -21.86 -16.98
N THR A 218 6.53 -20.88 -16.17
CA THR A 218 7.10 -19.53 -16.23
C THR A 218 8.56 -19.50 -15.81
N THR A 219 8.94 -20.26 -14.79
CA THR A 219 10.35 -20.40 -14.36
C THR A 219 11.17 -21.02 -15.48
N ARG A 220 10.70 -22.14 -16.07
CA ARG A 220 11.40 -22.80 -17.18
C ARG A 220 11.51 -21.93 -18.43
N TRP A 221 10.46 -21.16 -18.76
CA TRP A 221 10.50 -20.20 -19.85
C TRP A 221 11.53 -19.10 -19.59
N HIS A 222 11.56 -18.55 -18.37
CA HIS A 222 12.53 -17.52 -17.97
C HIS A 222 13.98 -18.04 -18.02
N ASP A 223 14.23 -19.22 -17.46
CA ASP A 223 15.56 -19.86 -17.50
C ASP A 223 16.01 -20.09 -18.95
N HIS A 224 15.10 -20.52 -19.81
CA HIS A 224 15.38 -20.68 -21.24
C HIS A 224 15.76 -19.34 -21.90
N GLN A 225 15.03 -18.25 -21.64
CA GLN A 225 15.39 -16.92 -22.16
C GLN A 225 16.76 -16.44 -21.65
N HIS A 226 17.07 -16.71 -20.39
CA HIS A 226 18.39 -16.41 -19.83
C HIS A 226 19.51 -17.18 -20.53
N HIS A 227 19.33 -18.48 -20.76
CA HIS A 227 20.29 -19.30 -21.49
C HIS A 227 20.50 -18.81 -22.92
N LEU A 228 19.43 -18.42 -23.63
CA LEU A 228 19.53 -17.85 -24.97
C LEU A 228 20.28 -16.53 -24.98
N THR A 229 19.97 -15.63 -24.04
CA THR A 229 20.65 -14.34 -23.90
C THR A 229 22.13 -14.51 -23.59
N HIS A 230 22.47 -15.40 -22.65
CA HIS A 230 23.85 -15.72 -22.32
C HIS A 230 24.60 -16.30 -23.53
N ARG A 231 24.00 -17.26 -24.25
CA ARG A 231 24.60 -17.86 -25.45
C ARG A 231 24.83 -16.84 -26.55
N TRP A 232 23.88 -15.91 -26.74
CA TRP A 232 24.01 -14.83 -27.70
C TRP A 232 25.15 -13.89 -27.32
N HIS A 233 25.25 -13.46 -26.05
CA HIS A 233 26.37 -12.65 -25.58
C HIS A 233 27.73 -13.34 -25.72
N THR A 234 27.83 -14.64 -25.39
CA THR A 234 29.06 -15.41 -25.60
C THR A 234 29.45 -15.42 -27.08
N ARG A 235 28.50 -15.67 -27.99
CA ARG A 235 28.77 -15.66 -29.44
C ARG A 235 29.17 -14.28 -29.94
N LEU A 236 28.50 -13.23 -29.48
CA LEU A 236 28.87 -11.85 -29.84
C LEU A 236 30.28 -11.51 -29.38
N HIS A 237 30.64 -11.90 -28.15
CA HIS A 237 31.99 -11.70 -27.62
C HIS A 237 33.04 -12.46 -28.44
N GLN A 238 32.76 -13.72 -28.79
CA GLN A 238 33.63 -14.51 -29.66
C GLN A 238 33.78 -13.86 -31.05
N LEU A 239 32.68 -13.42 -31.65
CA LEU A 239 32.71 -12.72 -32.95
C LEU A 239 33.54 -11.44 -32.88
N CYS A 240 33.42 -10.64 -31.81
CA CYS A 240 34.20 -9.42 -31.60
C CYS A 240 35.69 -9.71 -31.35
N ALA A 241 36.00 -10.82 -30.66
CA ALA A 241 37.38 -11.23 -30.38
C ALA A 241 38.08 -11.74 -31.66
N THR A 242 37.37 -12.54 -32.47
CA THR A 242 37.90 -13.11 -33.72
C THR A 242 37.92 -12.08 -34.87
N ASN A 243 37.05 -11.07 -34.83
CA ASN A 243 36.97 -10.00 -35.83
C ASN A 243 37.21 -8.61 -35.20
N PRO A 244 38.44 -8.31 -34.74
CA PRO A 244 38.75 -7.03 -34.11
C PRO A 244 38.51 -5.82 -35.04
N GLN A 245 38.58 -6.06 -36.36
CA GLN A 245 38.32 -5.09 -37.42
C GLN A 245 36.81 -4.73 -37.56
N GLN A 246 35.90 -5.58 -37.05
CA GLN A 246 34.46 -5.34 -37.04
C GLN A 246 33.98 -4.61 -35.77
N ARG A 247 34.90 -4.19 -34.89
CA ARG A 247 34.54 -3.17 -33.89
C ARG A 247 34.07 -1.95 -34.68
N LEU A 248 32.76 -1.68 -34.62
CA LEU A 248 32.17 -0.44 -35.10
C LEU A 248 33.13 0.71 -34.72
N PRO A 249 33.58 1.53 -35.68
CA PRO A 249 34.44 2.65 -35.36
C PRO A 249 33.69 3.46 -34.31
N HIS A 250 34.26 3.52 -33.11
CA HIS A 250 33.84 4.47 -32.10
C HIS A 250 33.71 5.84 -32.78
N ALA A 251 32.63 6.54 -32.44
CA ALA A 251 32.33 7.90 -32.85
C ALA A 251 33.59 8.75 -33.09
N PRO A 252 33.56 9.65 -34.09
CA PRO A 252 34.74 10.36 -34.58
C PRO A 252 35.56 10.92 -33.43
N ARG A 253 36.84 10.53 -33.38
CA ARG A 253 37.88 11.22 -32.63
C ARG A 253 37.74 12.71 -32.92
N THR A 254 37.25 13.47 -31.95
CA THR A 254 37.50 14.90 -31.90
C THR A 254 39.02 15.06 -31.96
N ARG A 255 39.50 15.60 -33.08
CA ARG A 255 40.91 16.01 -33.19
C ARG A 255 41.17 17.02 -32.08
N PRO A 256 42.25 16.88 -31.30
CA PRO A 256 42.73 17.98 -30.47
C PRO A 256 43.28 19.04 -31.42
N GLY A 257 42.46 20.04 -31.78
CA GLY A 257 42.85 21.08 -32.73
C GLY A 257 41.79 22.14 -33.00
N ASP A 258 40.50 21.80 -32.95
CA ASP A 258 39.46 22.80 -33.19
C ASP A 258 39.01 23.46 -31.89
N LEU A 259 39.76 24.50 -31.50
CA LEU A 259 39.28 25.56 -30.61
C LEU A 259 38.32 26.45 -31.41
N PRO A 260 37.01 26.53 -31.09
CA PRO A 260 36.21 27.67 -31.49
C PRO A 260 36.62 28.84 -30.61
N GLY A 261 37.18 29.86 -31.26
CA GLY A 261 37.58 31.10 -30.65
C GLY A 261 36.49 31.77 -29.82
N ASN A 262 36.95 32.37 -28.73
CA ASN A 262 36.32 33.43 -27.95
C ASN A 262 35.20 34.17 -28.71
N ARG A 263 33.95 33.94 -28.30
CA ARG A 263 32.90 34.95 -28.43
C ARG A 263 32.40 35.32 -27.04
N HIS A 264 32.59 36.60 -26.73
CA HIS A 264 32.15 37.29 -25.53
C HIS A 264 30.65 37.09 -25.22
N PRO A 265 30.26 37.21 -23.93
CA PRO A 265 28.89 37.07 -23.49
C PRO A 265 28.07 38.31 -23.91
N ARG A 266 27.06 38.12 -24.76
CA ARG A 266 25.99 39.12 -24.91
C ARG A 266 24.98 38.95 -23.79
N ARG A 267 24.71 40.08 -23.14
CA ARG A 267 23.69 40.36 -22.13
C ARG A 267 22.33 39.68 -22.39
N PRO A 268 21.59 39.33 -21.31
CA PRO A 268 20.23 38.82 -21.41
C PRO A 268 19.27 39.95 -21.80
N SER A 269 18.46 39.70 -22.84
CA SER A 269 17.26 40.48 -23.12
C SER A 269 16.04 39.74 -22.60
N GLU A 270 15.14 40.54 -22.04
CA GLU A 270 13.93 40.26 -21.29
C GLU A 270 12.88 39.32 -21.94
N PRO A 271 11.92 38.83 -21.13
CA PRO A 271 11.06 37.71 -21.49
C PRO A 271 9.95 38.09 -22.47
N ALA A 272 9.86 37.33 -23.57
CA ALA A 272 8.73 37.37 -24.48
C ALA A 272 7.48 36.77 -23.83
N THR A 273 6.41 37.55 -23.91
CA THR A 273 5.02 37.29 -23.50
C THR A 273 4.49 35.97 -24.05
N PRO A 274 3.68 35.18 -23.30
CA PRO A 274 3.11 33.95 -23.83
C PRO A 274 2.00 34.26 -24.83
N ARG A 275 2.20 33.85 -26.08
CA ARG A 275 1.13 33.80 -27.09
C ARG A 275 0.07 32.78 -26.65
N HIS A 276 -1.17 33.27 -26.61
CA HIS A 276 -2.41 32.51 -26.58
C HIS A 276 -2.35 31.31 -27.54
N ARG A 277 -2.26 30.10 -26.99
CA ARG A 277 -2.55 28.87 -27.74
C ARG A 277 -4.05 28.68 -27.76
N GLN A 278 -4.56 28.62 -28.99
CA GLN A 278 -5.96 28.38 -29.31
C GLN A 278 -6.41 27.01 -28.78
N ASN A 279 -7.64 27.03 -28.29
CA ASN A 279 -8.39 25.91 -27.74
C ASN A 279 -8.72 24.91 -28.86
N PRO A 280 -8.29 23.63 -28.79
CA PRO A 280 -8.76 22.63 -29.75
C PRO A 280 -10.22 22.28 -29.44
N GLN A 281 -11.08 22.38 -30.46
CA GLN A 281 -12.47 21.92 -30.40
C GLN A 281 -12.56 20.43 -29.99
N PRO A 282 -13.60 20.04 -29.26
CA PRO A 282 -13.83 18.64 -28.92
C PRO A 282 -14.26 17.85 -30.16
N HIS A 283 -13.44 16.89 -30.58
CA HIS A 283 -13.81 15.89 -31.56
C HIS A 283 -15.01 15.08 -31.04
N ARG A 284 -16.11 15.09 -31.81
CA ARG A 284 -17.24 14.16 -31.67
C ARG A 284 -16.72 12.71 -31.71
N PRO A 285 -17.17 11.83 -30.80
CA PRO A 285 -16.88 10.40 -30.93
C PRO A 285 -17.64 9.82 -32.13
N PRO A 286 -17.05 8.86 -32.87
CA PRO A 286 -17.73 8.17 -33.95
C PRO A 286 -18.86 7.30 -33.40
N THR A 287 -19.97 7.33 -34.14
CA THR A 287 -21.19 6.55 -33.94
C THR A 287 -20.88 5.05 -33.83
N ARG A 288 -21.32 4.42 -32.73
CA ARG A 288 -21.23 2.98 -32.50
C ARG A 288 -21.85 2.21 -33.68
N ALA A 289 -21.08 1.32 -34.28
CA ALA A 289 -21.61 0.27 -35.16
C ALA A 289 -22.54 -0.67 -34.35
N PRO A 290 -23.60 -1.22 -34.97
CA PRO A 290 -24.56 -2.08 -34.29
C PRO A 290 -23.92 -3.40 -33.85
N THR A 291 -24.18 -3.77 -32.59
CA THR A 291 -23.81 -5.03 -31.96
C THR A 291 -24.40 -6.22 -32.73
N PRO A 292 -23.61 -7.23 -33.13
CA PRO A 292 -24.17 -8.45 -33.71
C PRO A 292 -24.95 -9.24 -32.64
N ALA A 293 -26.11 -9.75 -33.05
CA ALA A 293 -27.02 -10.53 -32.22
C ALA A 293 -26.32 -11.78 -31.60
N PRO A 294 -26.72 -12.21 -30.39
CA PRO A 294 -26.10 -13.34 -29.72
C PRO A 294 -26.36 -14.63 -30.50
N GLN A 295 -25.29 -15.25 -31.00
CA GLN A 295 -25.31 -16.63 -31.50
C GLN A 295 -25.77 -17.57 -30.37
N ARG A 296 -26.89 -18.26 -30.60
CA ARG A 296 -27.38 -19.35 -29.76
C ARG A 296 -26.29 -20.43 -29.65
N GLN A 297 -25.66 -20.51 -28.48
CA GLN A 297 -24.78 -21.63 -28.15
C GLN A 297 -25.62 -22.91 -28.10
N ARG A 298 -25.32 -23.85 -29.00
CA ARG A 298 -25.86 -25.21 -28.94
C ARG A 298 -25.26 -25.91 -27.72
N SER A 299 -26.11 -26.47 -26.88
CA SER A 299 -25.72 -27.27 -25.73
C SER A 299 -24.84 -28.46 -26.15
N PRO A 300 -23.79 -28.80 -25.40
CA PRO A 300 -22.98 -29.99 -25.66
C PRO A 300 -23.76 -31.28 -25.34
N PRO A 301 -23.43 -32.40 -25.98
CA PRO A 301 -24.10 -33.67 -25.75
C PRO A 301 -23.83 -34.20 -24.34
N ARG A 302 -24.86 -34.77 -23.71
CA ARG A 302 -24.76 -35.46 -22.43
C ARG A 302 -23.89 -36.70 -22.58
N LEU A 303 -22.85 -36.80 -21.75
CA LEU A 303 -22.07 -38.04 -21.58
C LEU A 303 -22.90 -39.08 -20.80
N PRO A 304 -22.73 -40.38 -21.08
CA PRO A 304 -23.44 -41.45 -20.40
C PRO A 304 -22.95 -41.62 -18.96
N HIS A 305 -23.89 -41.97 -18.06
CA HIS A 305 -23.62 -42.24 -16.66
C HIS A 305 -22.78 -43.53 -16.48
N PRO A 306 -21.87 -43.57 -15.50
CA PRO A 306 -21.13 -44.79 -15.17
C PRO A 306 -22.05 -45.80 -14.44
N PRO A 307 -21.77 -47.12 -14.59
CA PRO A 307 -22.56 -48.16 -13.97
C PRO A 307 -22.41 -48.19 -12.45
N THR A 308 -23.54 -48.39 -11.79
CA THR A 308 -23.70 -48.61 -10.35
C THR A 308 -22.87 -49.82 -9.91
N LYS A 309 -21.99 -49.63 -8.93
CA LYS A 309 -21.23 -50.73 -8.32
C LYS A 309 -22.18 -51.60 -7.49
N MET A 310 -22.26 -52.89 -7.86
CA MET A 310 -22.90 -53.93 -7.06
C MET A 310 -22.15 -54.13 -5.74
N ASN A 311 -22.93 -54.28 -4.68
CA ASN A 311 -22.53 -54.53 -3.30
C ASN A 311 -22.27 -56.04 -3.09
N PRO A 312 -21.08 -56.48 -2.65
CA PRO A 312 -20.84 -57.89 -2.36
C PRO A 312 -21.12 -58.16 -0.87
N GLN A 313 -22.34 -58.60 -0.58
CA GLN A 313 -22.72 -59.13 0.72
C GLN A 313 -23.67 -60.33 0.52
N ALA A 314 -23.10 -61.50 0.24
CA ALA A 314 -23.72 -62.81 0.48
C ALA A 314 -22.72 -63.90 0.06
N HIS A 315 -22.22 -64.67 1.03
CA HIS A 315 -21.92 -66.11 0.96
C HIS A 315 -20.88 -66.47 2.03
N ARG A 316 -21.37 -66.71 3.24
CA ARG A 316 -20.76 -67.64 4.19
C ARG A 316 -21.89 -68.37 4.88
N GLU A 317 -22.31 -69.47 4.27
CA GLU A 317 -23.04 -70.52 4.97
C GLU A 317 -23.00 -71.81 4.14
N HIS A 318 -22.80 -72.91 4.87
CA HIS A 318 -22.88 -74.32 4.45
C HIS A 318 -21.72 -74.92 3.63
N SER A 319 -20.82 -75.60 4.34
CA SER A 319 -20.65 -77.06 4.16
C SER A 319 -19.96 -77.67 5.38
N ARG A 320 -20.76 -78.33 6.22
CA ARG A 320 -20.35 -79.49 7.03
C ARG A 320 -20.69 -80.71 6.19
N LEU A 321 -19.70 -81.54 5.91
CA LEU A 321 -19.66 -83.01 5.94
C LEU A 321 -18.33 -83.44 5.32
#